data_AF-A0A7X0XYL8-F1
#
_entry.id   AF-A0A7X0XYL8-F1
#
_cell.length_a   1.000
_cell.length_b   1.000
_cell.length_c   1.000
_cell.angle_alpha   90.00
_cell.angle_beta   90.00
_cell.angle_gamma   90.00
#
_symmetry.space_group_name_H-M   'P 1'
#
loop_
_entity.id
_entity.type
_entity.pdbx_description
1 polymer ?
#
loop_
_entity_poly.entity_id
_entity_poly.type
_entity_poly.pdbx_seq_one_letter_code
_entity_poly.pdbx_strand_id
1 'polypeptide(L)'
;MEMTFWDKVVAAFQYNDVIWHNVFLTIVYIIIGVAVAVFVSACIGQIRNLKFTAESGGKSSKGFLTGFLIGLVILIFPIGLFLTLSIALGSAGSVDVSAQSVFYTHEGKSTMMTLTSEFQANSVENGITSGSSKVYAVAIQPETGKRIWKTKLLKGPSPGKKIIGVADEKAWIFDGKNLQVINKQNGKIIADEEKLAEISPTLKNQFPTNTASYIFKDKHVLFKGLDGQVYEIDADSMKGNVKEGVNVSDIFESDDLNNIQSAQGQIVASGKSDGKYFVMMGAEDVQAIQRGLELAATSSERKYVYTTSLIDKGTSTIADQTKVVDQVFLNGTFLLTPANINDKYTYKLIESIATPPKMPSYSDYSDTQAYLDALEAYQKALSNYQDNGSTYSNLIGRLNAWKMSTPVHIGNNATFIVEHNETTESASNILLSAVDTDKKKVLWTINTKAPSMHFTHQDSGNLVVSTSGSSEEKNILNVSLKTGKTTGYNFQYNRTFSIEPN
;
A
#
# COMPACT_ATOMS: atom_id res chain seq x y z
N MET A 1 14.41 -11.19 -1.10
CA MET A 1 15.33 -11.93 -2.01
C MET A 1 16.63 -11.16 -2.05
N GLU A 2 17.72 -11.75 -1.60
CA GLU A 2 19.02 -11.06 -1.58
C GLU A 2 19.48 -10.74 -3.01
N MET A 3 19.99 -9.53 -3.21
CA MET A 3 20.51 -9.10 -4.51
C MET A 3 21.77 -9.85 -4.90
N THR A 4 21.89 -10.16 -6.19
CA THR A 4 23.21 -10.53 -6.73
C THR A 4 24.12 -9.31 -6.72
N PHE A 5 25.43 -9.55 -6.72
CA PHE A 5 26.42 -8.47 -6.77
C PHE A 5 26.20 -7.53 -7.96
N TRP A 6 25.90 -8.08 -9.15
CA TRP A 6 25.65 -7.29 -10.36
C TRP A 6 24.39 -6.42 -10.26
N ASP A 7 23.36 -6.88 -9.57
CA ASP A 7 22.15 -6.07 -9.33
C ASP A 7 22.46 -4.85 -8.46
N LYS A 8 23.28 -5.03 -7.41
CA LYS A 8 23.73 -3.93 -6.55
C LYS A 8 24.54 -2.90 -7.34
N VAL A 9 25.35 -3.35 -8.29
CA VAL A 9 26.14 -2.49 -9.18
C VAL A 9 25.25 -1.67 -10.11
N VAL A 10 24.33 -2.31 -10.84
CA VAL A 10 23.43 -1.60 -11.77
C VAL A 10 22.52 -0.61 -11.04
N ALA A 11 21.99 -0.98 -9.88
CA ALA A 11 21.16 -0.10 -9.06
C ALA A 11 21.94 1.15 -8.61
N ALA A 12 23.20 1.00 -8.19
CA ALA A 12 24.01 2.13 -7.77
C ALA A 12 24.31 3.11 -8.93
N PHE A 13 24.39 2.62 -10.16
CA PHE A 13 24.51 3.47 -11.35
C PHE A 13 23.21 4.18 -11.74
N GLN A 14 22.04 3.58 -11.51
CA GLN A 14 20.73 4.19 -11.79
C GLN A 14 20.29 5.20 -10.72
N TYR A 15 20.75 5.02 -9.48
CA TYR A 15 20.37 5.86 -8.34
C TYR A 15 21.14 7.19 -8.27
N ASN A 16 22.29 7.28 -8.96
CA ASN A 16 23.14 8.46 -8.94
C ASN A 16 22.73 9.43 -10.06
N ASP A 17 22.08 10.54 -9.69
CA ASP A 17 21.66 11.58 -10.64
C ASP A 17 22.85 12.03 -11.54
N VAL A 18 22.50 12.33 -12.80
CA VAL A 18 23.28 12.68 -14.00
C VAL A 18 24.66 13.35 -13.80
N ILE A 19 24.88 14.11 -12.72
CA ILE A 19 26.14 14.84 -12.48
C ILE A 19 27.28 13.88 -12.08
N TRP A 20 27.04 12.94 -11.16
CA TRP A 20 28.08 11.99 -10.78
C TRP A 20 28.34 10.96 -11.87
N HIS A 21 27.31 10.56 -12.63
CA HIS A 21 27.47 9.71 -13.79
C HIS A 21 28.43 10.33 -14.84
N ASN A 22 28.27 11.63 -15.14
CA ASN A 22 29.10 12.33 -16.12
C ASN A 22 30.52 12.62 -15.61
N VAL A 23 30.68 13.05 -14.36
CA VAL A 23 32.00 13.25 -13.75
C VAL A 23 32.76 11.93 -13.70
N PHE A 24 32.07 10.83 -13.39
CA PHE A 24 32.71 9.53 -13.26
C PHE A 24 32.99 8.86 -14.61
N LEU A 25 32.09 8.98 -15.61
CA LEU A 25 32.40 8.62 -17.00
C LEU A 25 33.64 9.37 -17.48
N THR A 26 33.76 10.65 -17.14
CA THR A 26 34.95 11.46 -17.46
C THR A 26 36.21 10.89 -16.81
N ILE A 27 36.16 10.50 -15.54
CA ILE A 27 37.30 9.85 -14.85
C ILE A 27 37.64 8.49 -15.49
N VAL A 28 36.64 7.66 -15.80
CA VAL A 28 36.84 6.38 -16.49
C VAL A 28 37.44 6.59 -17.87
N TYR A 29 36.97 7.57 -18.65
CA TYR A 29 37.55 7.92 -19.95
C TYR A 29 38.98 8.44 -19.83
N ILE A 30 39.30 9.21 -18.79
CA ILE A 30 40.68 9.65 -18.50
C ILE A 30 41.56 8.44 -18.20
N ILE A 31 41.10 7.50 -17.35
CA ILE A 31 41.86 6.29 -17.01
C ILE A 31 42.06 5.40 -18.24
N ILE A 32 41.03 5.21 -19.06
CA ILE A 32 41.14 4.49 -20.34
C ILE A 32 42.13 5.19 -21.27
N GLY A 33 42.04 6.53 -21.38
CA GLY A 33 42.97 7.34 -22.19
C GLY A 33 44.42 7.18 -21.74
N VAL A 34 44.67 7.21 -20.42
CA VAL A 34 46.00 6.96 -19.85
C VAL A 34 46.47 5.53 -20.11
N ALA A 35 45.59 4.53 -19.96
CA ALA A 35 45.94 3.13 -20.23
C ALA A 35 46.28 2.90 -21.72
N VAL A 36 45.51 3.49 -22.64
CA VAL A 36 45.80 3.45 -24.08
C VAL A 36 47.12 4.17 -24.38
N ALA A 37 47.38 5.34 -23.78
CA ALA A 37 48.63 6.07 -23.97
C ALA A 37 49.85 5.27 -23.47
N VAL A 38 49.73 4.60 -22.32
CA VAL A 38 50.77 3.70 -21.78
C VAL A 38 50.98 2.50 -22.70
N PHE A 39 49.89 1.90 -23.20
CA PHE A 39 49.96 0.77 -24.14
C PHE A 39 50.63 1.15 -25.47
N VAL A 40 50.25 2.29 -26.04
CA VAL A 40 50.86 2.84 -27.27
C VAL A 40 52.34 3.17 -27.03
N SER A 41 52.68 3.78 -25.90
CA SER A 41 54.07 4.08 -25.54
C SER A 41 54.91 2.80 -25.39
N ALA A 42 54.34 1.74 -24.81
CA ALA A 42 54.98 0.43 -24.72
C ALA A 42 55.19 -0.21 -26.12
N CYS A 43 54.20 -0.12 -27.01
CA CYS A 43 54.30 -0.61 -28.39
C CYS A 43 55.37 0.16 -29.19
N ILE A 44 55.40 1.50 -29.09
CA ILE A 44 56.43 2.35 -29.73
C ILE A 44 57.82 2.02 -29.19
N GLY A 45 57.96 1.85 -27.87
CA GLY A 45 59.20 1.42 -27.23
C GLY A 45 59.69 0.07 -27.75
N GLN A 46 58.76 -0.87 -28.01
CA GLN A 46 59.08 -2.18 -28.56
C GLN A 46 59.51 -2.12 -30.04
N ILE A 47 58.88 -1.28 -30.86
CA ILE A 47 59.31 -1.05 -32.26
C ILE A 47 60.72 -0.43 -32.31
N ARG A 48 61.02 0.50 -31.40
CA ARG A 48 62.37 1.07 -31.24
C ARG A 48 63.38 0.03 -30.77
N ASN A 49 63.03 -0.80 -29.79
CA ASN A 49 63.90 -1.87 -29.32
C ASN A 49 64.10 -2.97 -30.37
N LEU A 50 63.10 -3.31 -31.19
CA LEU A 50 63.26 -4.27 -32.30
C LEU A 50 64.27 -3.77 -33.35
N LYS A 51 64.38 -2.45 -33.57
CA LYS A 51 65.47 -1.86 -34.40
C LYS A 51 66.86 -1.98 -33.77
N PHE A 52 66.98 -2.01 -32.44
CA PHE A 52 68.26 -2.15 -31.72
C PHE A 52 68.62 -3.62 -31.37
N THR A 53 67.64 -4.51 -31.30
CA THR A 53 67.85 -5.95 -30.97
C THR A 53 68.14 -6.78 -32.22
N ALA A 54 68.07 -6.20 -33.42
CA ALA A 54 68.59 -6.80 -34.65
C ALA A 54 70.13 -6.91 -34.65
N GLU A 55 70.83 -6.22 -33.74
CA GLU A 55 72.30 -6.25 -33.63
C GLU A 55 72.84 -6.92 -32.35
N SER A 56 72.02 -7.25 -31.36
CA SER A 56 72.48 -8.01 -30.19
C SER A 56 71.40 -8.96 -29.68
N GLY A 57 71.70 -10.26 -29.73
CA GLY A 57 70.81 -11.31 -29.25
C GLY A 57 70.57 -11.19 -27.75
N GLY A 58 69.42 -10.65 -27.36
CA GLY A 58 69.05 -10.47 -25.95
C GLY A 58 67.55 -10.59 -25.73
N LYS A 59 67.15 -11.62 -24.96
CA LYS A 59 65.77 -11.89 -24.53
C LYS A 59 65.20 -10.70 -23.74
N SER A 60 64.20 -10.01 -24.27
CA SER A 60 63.46 -8.96 -23.53
C SER A 60 61.94 -9.09 -23.73
N SER A 61 61.31 -10.03 -23.01
CA SER A 61 59.85 -10.15 -22.91
C SER A 61 59.30 -9.94 -21.50
N LYS A 62 60.16 -9.87 -20.47
CA LYS A 62 59.73 -9.74 -19.06
C LYS A 62 59.16 -8.35 -18.73
N GLY A 63 59.70 -7.27 -19.29
CA GLY A 63 59.23 -5.90 -18.99
C GLY A 63 57.81 -5.59 -19.50
N PHE A 64 57.37 -6.24 -20.58
CA PHE A 64 56.03 -6.08 -21.15
C PHE A 64 54.95 -6.69 -20.25
N LEU A 65 55.19 -7.89 -19.72
CA LEU A 65 54.24 -8.59 -18.85
C LEU A 65 54.06 -7.85 -17.52
N THR A 66 55.14 -7.30 -16.95
CA THR A 66 55.07 -6.52 -15.70
C THR A 66 54.38 -5.18 -15.90
N GLY A 67 54.65 -4.47 -17.00
CA GLY A 67 53.96 -3.21 -17.34
C GLY A 67 52.47 -3.40 -17.63
N PHE A 68 52.11 -4.48 -18.32
CA PHE A 68 50.72 -4.85 -18.59
C PHE A 68 49.97 -5.22 -17.30
N LEU A 69 50.58 -6.01 -16.41
CA LEU A 69 49.99 -6.37 -15.11
C LEU A 69 49.81 -5.16 -14.19
N ILE A 70 50.80 -4.26 -14.12
CA ILE A 70 50.69 -3.02 -13.33
C ILE A 70 49.59 -2.11 -13.90
N GLY A 71 49.48 -1.99 -15.23
CA GLY A 71 48.40 -1.27 -15.89
C GLY A 71 47.01 -1.86 -15.59
N LEU A 72 46.88 -3.19 -15.54
CA LEU A 72 45.65 -3.89 -15.18
C LEU A 72 45.25 -3.66 -13.71
N VAL A 73 46.21 -3.69 -12.79
CA VAL A 73 45.98 -3.41 -11.36
C VAL A 73 45.56 -1.96 -11.14
N ILE A 74 46.18 -1.00 -11.86
CA ILE A 74 45.81 0.42 -11.84
C ILE A 74 44.40 0.65 -12.40
N LEU A 75 43.90 -0.21 -13.28
CA LEU A 75 42.54 -0.12 -13.82
C LEU A 75 41.50 -0.79 -12.89
N ILE A 76 41.84 -1.96 -12.34
CA ILE A 76 40.92 -2.75 -11.49
C ILE A 76 40.68 -2.07 -10.14
N PHE A 77 41.70 -1.47 -9.52
CA PHE A 77 41.57 -0.86 -8.19
C PHE A 77 40.54 0.29 -8.13
N PRO A 78 40.59 1.34 -8.98
CA PRO A 78 39.61 2.43 -8.94
C PRO A 78 38.20 1.95 -9.32
N ILE A 79 38.07 0.98 -10.22
CA ILE A 79 36.78 0.36 -10.55
C ILE A 79 36.23 -0.40 -9.34
N GLY A 80 37.03 -1.26 -8.70
CA GLY A 80 36.63 -2.04 -7.53
C GLY A 80 36.28 -1.16 -6.32
N LEU A 81 37.09 -0.13 -6.04
CA LEU A 81 36.82 0.84 -4.98
C LEU A 81 35.52 1.60 -5.24
N PHE A 82 35.29 2.03 -6.48
CA PHE A 82 34.04 2.69 -6.87
C PHE A 82 32.82 1.78 -6.72
N LEU A 83 32.90 0.52 -7.18
CA LEU A 83 31.80 -0.43 -7.04
C LEU A 83 31.47 -0.63 -5.56
N THR A 84 32.50 -0.77 -4.72
CA THR A 84 32.33 -0.93 -3.27
C THR A 84 31.69 0.30 -2.63
N LEU A 85 32.17 1.51 -2.98
CA LEU A 85 31.60 2.78 -2.48
C LEU A 85 30.17 3.00 -2.98
N SER A 86 29.88 2.67 -4.23
CA SER A 86 28.56 2.82 -4.84
C SER A 86 27.55 1.86 -4.22
N ILE A 87 27.97 0.62 -3.93
CA ILE A 87 27.16 -0.34 -3.18
C ILE A 87 26.93 0.16 -1.76
N ALA A 88 27.97 0.64 -1.07
CA ALA A 88 27.87 1.15 0.30
C ALA A 88 26.95 2.38 0.40
N LEU A 89 27.11 3.37 -0.48
CA LEU A 89 26.28 4.58 -0.50
C LEU A 89 24.85 4.29 -0.99
N GLY A 90 24.68 3.42 -1.99
CA GLY A 90 23.37 2.98 -2.47
C GLY A 90 22.60 2.22 -1.40
N SER A 91 23.28 1.40 -0.59
CA SER A 91 22.68 0.71 0.56
C SER A 91 22.34 1.64 1.73
N ALA A 92 22.96 2.81 1.79
CA ALA A 92 22.69 3.84 2.80
C ALA A 92 21.59 4.83 2.36
N GLY A 93 21.17 4.80 1.09
CA GLY A 93 20.00 5.50 0.60
C GLY A 93 18.71 4.78 0.98
N SER A 94 17.59 5.50 1.00
CA SER A 94 16.27 4.92 1.26
C SER A 94 15.22 5.54 0.36
N VAL A 95 14.17 4.76 0.06
CA VAL A 95 12.98 5.28 -0.61
C VAL A 95 11.77 4.90 0.21
N ASP A 96 11.15 5.92 0.80
CA ASP A 96 9.90 5.78 1.50
C ASP A 96 8.74 6.14 0.57
N VAL A 97 7.66 5.38 0.63
CA VAL A 97 6.48 5.50 -0.24
C VAL A 97 5.28 5.84 0.63
N SER A 98 4.49 6.83 0.25
CA SER A 98 3.29 7.19 1.00
C SER A 98 2.33 5.99 1.08
N ALA A 99 1.69 5.82 2.23
CA ALA A 99 0.60 4.85 2.37
C ALA A 99 -0.61 5.20 1.48
N GLN A 100 -0.66 6.44 0.97
CA GLN A 100 -1.69 6.88 0.05
C GLN A 100 -1.31 6.59 -1.40
N SER A 101 -2.28 6.08 -2.15
CA SER A 101 -2.16 5.91 -3.59
C SER A 101 -3.51 6.12 -4.27
N VAL A 102 -3.48 6.46 -5.55
CA VAL A 102 -4.68 6.62 -6.36
C VAL A 102 -4.55 5.84 -7.66
N PHE A 103 -5.61 5.14 -8.02
CA PHE A 103 -5.71 4.34 -9.24
C PHE A 103 -6.45 5.10 -10.33
N TYR A 104 -5.96 5.01 -11.56
CA TYR A 104 -6.59 5.56 -12.74
C TYR A 104 -6.18 4.77 -13.98
N THR A 105 -6.92 4.97 -15.07
CA THR A 105 -6.59 4.38 -16.36
C THR A 105 -5.65 5.30 -17.14
N HIS A 106 -4.53 4.74 -17.61
CA HIS A 106 -3.61 5.36 -18.56
C HIS A 106 -3.46 4.43 -19.76
N GLU A 107 -3.78 4.90 -20.96
CA GLU A 107 -3.70 4.09 -22.19
C GLU A 107 -4.43 2.74 -22.09
N GLY A 108 -5.60 2.72 -21.43
CA GLY A 108 -6.39 1.49 -21.22
C GLY A 108 -5.84 0.55 -20.14
N LYS A 109 -4.76 0.90 -19.45
CA LYS A 109 -4.15 0.09 -18.38
C LYS A 109 -4.30 0.74 -17.01
N SER A 110 -4.50 -0.10 -16.01
CA SER A 110 -4.51 0.32 -14.61
C SER A 110 -3.16 0.90 -14.20
N THR A 111 -3.20 2.07 -13.59
CA THR A 111 -2.03 2.82 -13.18
C THR A 111 -2.23 3.32 -11.77
N MET A 112 -1.19 3.18 -10.95
CA MET A 112 -1.16 3.70 -9.59
C MET A 112 -0.25 4.92 -9.52
N MET A 113 -0.75 6.01 -8.95
CA MET A 113 0.02 7.17 -8.53
C MET A 113 0.21 7.17 -7.02
N THR A 114 1.43 7.46 -6.57
CA THR A 114 1.77 7.63 -5.15
C THR A 114 2.82 8.73 -4.97
N LEU A 115 3.15 9.06 -3.73
CA LEU A 115 4.22 9.98 -3.37
C LEU A 115 5.41 9.20 -2.82
N THR A 116 6.63 9.53 -3.22
CA THR A 116 7.86 8.95 -2.68
C THR A 116 8.74 10.03 -2.04
N SER A 117 9.36 9.70 -0.91
CA SER A 117 10.46 10.46 -0.31
C SER A 117 11.74 9.65 -0.49
N GLU A 118 12.64 10.14 -1.33
CA GLU A 118 13.87 9.44 -1.70
C GLU A 118 15.05 10.13 -1.04
N PHE A 119 15.70 9.45 -0.11
CA PHE A 119 16.95 9.87 0.51
C PHE A 119 18.15 9.30 -0.27
N GLN A 120 19.03 10.20 -0.67
CA GLN A 120 20.30 9.89 -1.31
C GLN A 120 21.42 10.20 -0.33
N ALA A 121 22.09 9.16 0.16
CA ALA A 121 23.27 9.27 0.99
C ALA A 121 24.46 9.78 0.16
N ASN A 122 25.14 10.80 0.67
CA ASN A 122 26.32 11.40 0.06
C ASN A 122 27.60 11.11 0.87
N SER A 123 27.46 10.78 2.17
CA SER A 123 28.56 10.34 3.02
C SER A 123 28.06 9.44 4.15
N VAL A 124 28.96 8.56 4.62
CA VAL A 124 28.79 7.77 5.84
C VAL A 124 30.06 7.94 6.65
N GLU A 125 29.97 8.59 7.81
CA GLU A 125 31.12 8.86 8.69
C GLU A 125 30.75 8.53 10.13
N ASN A 126 31.57 7.71 10.82
CA ASN A 126 31.32 7.28 12.21
C ASN A 126 29.91 6.72 12.48
N GLY A 127 29.31 6.04 11.49
CA GLY A 127 27.95 5.50 11.58
C GLY A 127 26.83 6.53 11.31
N ILE A 128 27.16 7.79 11.04
CA ILE A 128 26.22 8.83 10.65
C ILE A 128 26.16 8.91 9.13
N THR A 129 24.96 8.71 8.57
CA THR A 129 24.72 8.87 7.13
C THR A 129 24.18 10.28 6.86
N SER A 130 24.88 11.04 6.02
CA SER A 130 24.44 12.37 5.58
C SER A 130 24.09 12.36 4.10
N GLY A 131 23.11 13.17 3.71
CA GLY A 131 22.60 13.12 2.35
C GLY A 131 21.53 14.18 2.06
N SER A 132 20.84 13.99 0.94
CA SER A 132 19.74 14.86 0.53
C SER A 132 18.48 14.03 0.29
N SER A 133 17.33 14.50 0.78
CA SER A 133 16.03 13.88 0.47
C SER A 133 15.24 14.73 -0.50
N LYS A 134 14.72 14.08 -1.54
CA LYS A 134 13.83 14.65 -2.56
C LYS A 134 12.47 13.98 -2.46
N VAL A 135 11.42 14.68 -2.91
CA VAL A 135 10.06 14.17 -2.90
C VAL A 135 9.57 14.11 -4.32
N TYR A 136 8.87 13.04 -4.68
CA TYR A 136 8.32 12.85 -6.01
C TYR A 136 6.87 12.40 -5.96
N ALA A 137 6.08 12.85 -6.93
CA ALA A 137 4.91 12.12 -7.37
C ALA A 137 5.36 11.11 -8.43
N VAL A 138 4.93 9.85 -8.30
CA VAL A 138 5.34 8.77 -9.20
C VAL A 138 4.09 8.02 -9.65
N ALA A 139 3.99 7.78 -10.96
CA ALA A 139 3.01 6.86 -11.51
C ALA A 139 3.70 5.60 -12.05
N ILE A 140 3.14 4.44 -11.70
CA ILE A 140 3.60 3.13 -12.15
C ILE A 140 2.43 2.30 -12.65
N GLN A 141 2.67 1.41 -13.62
CA GLN A 141 1.76 0.32 -13.95
C GLN A 141 1.99 -0.81 -12.95
N PRO A 142 1.04 -1.14 -12.06
CA PRO A 142 1.25 -2.16 -11.03
C PRO A 142 1.56 -3.54 -11.60
N GLU A 143 0.93 -3.88 -12.73
CA GLU A 143 1.10 -5.18 -13.39
C GLU A 143 2.53 -5.44 -13.84
N THR A 144 3.18 -4.42 -14.42
CA THR A 144 4.51 -4.57 -15.03
C THR A 144 5.60 -3.87 -14.24
N GLY A 145 5.27 -3.19 -13.14
CA GLY A 145 6.14 -2.26 -12.42
C GLY A 145 6.75 -1.15 -13.29
N LYS A 146 6.19 -0.88 -14.48
CA LYS A 146 6.74 0.10 -15.40
C LYS A 146 6.40 1.49 -14.89
N ARG A 147 7.41 2.31 -14.60
CA ARG A 147 7.22 3.73 -14.29
C ARG A 147 6.74 4.47 -15.53
N ILE A 148 5.61 5.16 -15.40
CA ILE A 148 5.02 5.98 -16.47
C ILE A 148 5.66 7.36 -16.45
N TRP A 149 5.62 8.01 -15.29
CA TRP A 149 6.23 9.32 -15.07
C TRP A 149 6.66 9.48 -13.62
N LYS A 150 7.55 10.45 -13.39
CA LYS A 150 8.08 10.83 -12.07
C LYS A 150 8.32 12.32 -12.06
N THR A 151 7.69 13.01 -11.12
CA THR A 151 7.69 14.46 -11.04
C THR A 151 8.22 14.89 -9.69
N LYS A 152 9.28 15.69 -9.70
CA LYS A 152 9.87 16.24 -8.48
C LYS A 152 8.93 17.29 -7.88
N LEU A 153 8.59 17.11 -6.62
CA LEU A 153 7.81 18.07 -5.84
C LEU A 153 8.74 18.99 -5.05
N LEU A 154 8.24 20.17 -4.69
CA LEU A 154 8.94 21.04 -3.77
C LEU A 154 8.92 20.40 -2.38
N LYS A 155 10.06 20.40 -1.69
CA LYS A 155 10.14 19.85 -0.33
C LYS A 155 9.66 20.91 0.65
N GLY A 156 8.45 20.75 1.17
CA GLY A 156 7.96 21.53 2.30
C GLY A 156 8.59 21.13 3.64
N PRO A 157 8.60 22.04 4.64
CA PRO A 157 9.11 21.75 5.98
C PRO A 157 8.16 20.88 6.83
N SER A 158 6.90 20.75 6.44
CA SER A 158 5.88 20.06 7.24
C SER A 158 5.83 18.54 6.96
N PRO A 159 5.67 17.68 7.99
CA PRO A 159 5.07 16.36 7.77
C PRO A 159 3.63 16.54 7.27
N GLY A 160 3.20 15.72 6.31
CA GLY A 160 1.82 15.81 5.77
C GLY A 160 1.71 15.99 4.27
N LYS A 161 2.67 15.50 3.47
CA LYS A 161 2.46 15.37 2.02
C LYS A 161 1.29 14.42 1.78
N LYS A 162 0.34 14.84 0.97
CA LYS A 162 -0.92 14.11 0.79
C LYS A 162 -1.40 14.25 -0.65
N ILE A 163 -1.87 13.15 -1.21
CA ILE A 163 -2.73 13.24 -2.39
C ILE A 163 -4.11 13.64 -1.84
N ILE A 164 -4.51 14.88 -2.09
CA ILE A 164 -5.77 15.44 -1.58
C ILE A 164 -6.94 14.74 -2.26
N GLY A 165 -6.87 14.60 -3.59
CA GLY A 165 -7.85 13.85 -4.37
C GLY A 165 -7.55 13.88 -5.87
N VAL A 166 -8.43 13.25 -6.65
CA VAL A 166 -8.33 13.19 -8.11
C VAL A 166 -9.67 13.50 -8.77
N ALA A 167 -9.63 14.19 -9.90
CA ALA A 167 -10.79 14.45 -10.76
C ALA A 167 -10.33 14.50 -12.22
N ASP A 168 -11.07 13.86 -13.12
CA ASP A 168 -10.76 13.73 -14.55
C ASP A 168 -9.26 13.48 -14.80
N GLU A 169 -8.52 14.37 -15.45
CA GLU A 169 -7.07 14.21 -15.70
C GLU A 169 -6.16 14.81 -14.60
N LYS A 170 -6.72 15.27 -13.50
CA LYS A 170 -6.02 16.07 -12.48
C LYS A 170 -5.86 15.31 -11.17
N ALA A 171 -4.68 15.45 -10.59
CA ALA A 171 -4.34 15.03 -9.25
C ALA A 171 -4.00 16.26 -8.41
N TRP A 172 -4.69 16.42 -7.29
CA TRP A 172 -4.48 17.50 -6.34
C TRP A 172 -3.57 17.01 -5.23
N ILE A 173 -2.42 17.67 -5.05
CA ILE A 173 -1.35 17.21 -4.17
C ILE A 173 -0.95 18.37 -3.26
N PHE A 174 -0.87 18.09 -1.98
CA PHE A 174 -0.21 18.97 -1.02
C PHE A 174 1.23 18.50 -0.83
N ASP A 175 2.21 19.33 -1.19
CA ASP A 175 3.63 18.95 -1.22
C ASP A 175 4.35 19.08 0.16
N GLY A 176 3.60 19.41 1.21
CA GLY A 176 4.11 19.72 2.54
C GLY A 176 4.24 21.22 2.81
N LYS A 177 3.97 22.07 1.81
CA LYS A 177 3.91 23.53 1.95
C LYS A 177 2.75 24.13 1.16
N ASN A 178 2.61 23.74 -0.10
CA ASN A 178 1.69 24.34 -1.05
C ASN A 178 0.79 23.27 -1.69
N LEU A 179 -0.40 23.69 -2.11
CA LEU A 179 -1.27 22.93 -3.00
C LEU A 179 -0.78 23.02 -4.45
N GLN A 180 -0.77 21.88 -5.13
CA GLN A 180 -0.39 21.77 -6.54
C GLN A 180 -1.35 20.85 -7.30
N VAL A 181 -1.45 21.07 -8.61
CA VAL A 181 -2.24 20.25 -9.52
C VAL A 181 -1.33 19.63 -10.56
N ILE A 182 -1.37 18.30 -10.65
CA ILE A 182 -0.61 17.51 -11.62
C ILE A 182 -1.56 16.90 -12.64
N ASN A 183 -1.21 16.96 -13.93
CA ASN A 183 -1.87 16.14 -14.94
C ASN A 183 -1.44 14.68 -14.75
N LYS A 184 -2.38 13.81 -14.39
CA LYS A 184 -2.11 12.41 -14.06
C LYS A 184 -1.68 11.58 -15.28
N GLN A 185 -1.91 12.03 -16.51
CA GLN A 185 -1.51 11.29 -17.70
C GLN A 185 -0.01 11.45 -18.02
N ASN A 186 0.59 12.61 -17.72
CA ASN A 186 1.98 12.89 -18.08
C ASN A 186 2.87 13.37 -16.91
N GLY A 187 2.30 13.55 -15.73
CA GLY A 187 3.02 13.99 -14.53
C GLY A 187 3.35 15.49 -14.50
N LYS A 188 2.94 16.29 -15.49
CA LYS A 188 3.27 17.72 -15.53
C LYS A 188 2.46 18.50 -14.47
N ILE A 189 3.14 19.35 -13.70
CA ILE A 189 2.47 20.34 -12.85
C ILE A 189 1.79 21.36 -13.77
N ILE A 190 0.46 21.47 -13.66
CA ILE A 190 -0.37 22.34 -14.50
C ILE A 190 -0.85 23.59 -13.76
N ALA A 191 -0.88 23.56 -12.43
CA ALA A 191 -1.16 24.71 -11.58
C ALA A 191 -0.50 24.55 -10.20
N ASP A 192 -0.06 25.66 -9.64
CA ASP A 192 0.28 25.85 -8.23
C ASP A 192 -0.66 26.92 -7.64
N GLU A 193 -0.50 27.26 -6.36
CA GLU A 193 -1.34 28.26 -5.69
C GLU A 193 -1.34 29.63 -6.38
N GLU A 194 -0.22 30.05 -6.97
CA GLU A 194 -0.15 31.30 -7.74
C GLU A 194 -1.03 31.20 -8.98
N LYS A 195 -0.92 30.11 -9.73
CA LYS A 195 -1.76 29.88 -10.91
C LYS A 195 -3.24 29.74 -10.55
N LEU A 196 -3.56 29.10 -9.43
CA LEU A 196 -4.92 28.99 -8.92
C LEU A 196 -5.48 30.36 -8.54
N ALA A 197 -4.68 31.23 -7.91
CA ALA A 197 -5.06 32.60 -7.60
C ALA A 197 -5.20 33.49 -8.84
N GLU A 198 -4.46 33.23 -9.93
CA GLU A 198 -4.69 33.89 -11.23
C GLU A 198 -6.04 33.48 -11.83
N ILE A 199 -6.37 32.19 -11.78
CA ILE A 199 -7.65 31.65 -12.29
C ILE A 199 -8.83 32.15 -11.45
N SER A 200 -8.63 32.28 -10.13
CA SER A 200 -9.64 32.67 -9.17
C SER A 200 -9.05 33.65 -8.15
N PRO A 201 -9.13 34.97 -8.44
CA PRO A 201 -8.53 36.01 -7.60
C PRO A 201 -8.98 36.01 -6.13
N THR A 202 -10.17 35.45 -5.85
CA THR A 202 -10.71 35.25 -4.50
C THR A 202 -9.85 34.32 -3.63
N LEU A 203 -9.05 33.44 -4.23
CA LEU A 203 -8.17 32.50 -3.52
C LEU A 203 -6.82 33.14 -3.11
N LYS A 204 -6.52 34.34 -3.59
CA LYS A 204 -5.21 34.98 -3.38
C LYS A 204 -4.93 35.18 -1.89
N ASN A 205 -3.80 34.66 -1.44
CA ASN A 205 -3.34 34.68 -0.03
C ASN A 205 -4.24 33.91 0.94
N GLN A 206 -5.07 32.97 0.46
CA GLN A 206 -5.99 32.20 1.31
C GLN A 206 -5.51 30.78 1.60
N PHE A 207 -4.58 30.24 0.80
CA PHE A 207 -4.14 28.86 0.93
C PHE A 207 -3.44 28.59 2.28
N PRO A 208 -3.91 27.60 3.05
CA PRO A 208 -3.26 27.20 4.29
C PRO A 208 -2.01 26.35 4.04
N THR A 209 -1.07 26.41 4.99
CA THR A 209 0.20 25.66 4.96
C THR A 209 0.14 24.30 5.67
N ASN A 210 -1.04 23.90 6.15
CA ASN A 210 -1.26 22.63 6.83
C ASN A 210 -2.21 21.74 6.01
N THR A 211 -1.79 20.51 5.74
CA THR A 211 -2.60 19.55 4.97
C THR A 211 -3.95 19.24 5.63
N ALA A 212 -4.06 19.32 6.96
CA ALA A 212 -5.31 19.05 7.69
C ALA A 212 -6.41 20.08 7.38
N SER A 213 -6.04 21.22 6.79
CA SER A 213 -6.98 22.25 6.37
C SER A 213 -7.58 21.99 4.99
N TYR A 214 -7.27 20.86 4.34
CA TYR A 214 -7.78 20.48 3.02
C TYR A 214 -8.57 19.17 3.07
N ILE A 215 -9.70 19.13 2.38
CA ILE A 215 -10.54 17.95 2.17
C ILE A 215 -10.90 17.87 0.69
N PHE A 216 -11.00 16.65 0.16
CA PHE A 216 -11.55 16.40 -1.16
C PHE A 216 -12.90 15.71 -1.03
N LYS A 217 -13.95 16.33 -1.56
CA LYS A 217 -15.32 15.82 -1.49
C LYS A 217 -16.09 16.21 -2.75
N ASP A 218 -16.84 15.27 -3.30
CA ASP A 218 -17.76 15.50 -4.43
C ASP A 218 -17.11 16.23 -5.63
N LYS A 219 -15.89 15.84 -6.02
CA LYS A 219 -15.07 16.51 -7.06
C LYS A 219 -14.67 17.97 -6.74
N HIS A 220 -14.65 18.34 -5.47
CA HIS A 220 -14.18 19.66 -5.03
C HIS A 220 -13.04 19.52 -4.02
N VAL A 221 -12.08 20.43 -4.11
CA VAL A 221 -11.12 20.68 -3.03
C VAL A 221 -11.71 21.75 -2.12
N LEU A 222 -12.05 21.37 -0.90
CA LEU A 222 -12.49 22.26 0.15
C LEU A 222 -11.31 22.58 1.05
N PHE A 223 -11.13 23.84 1.42
CA PHE A 223 -10.10 24.20 2.40
C PHE A 223 -10.52 25.34 3.31
N LYS A 224 -10.00 25.32 4.54
CA LYS A 224 -10.12 26.43 5.48
C LYS A 224 -9.09 27.49 5.13
N GLY A 225 -9.54 28.65 4.67
CA GLY A 225 -8.68 29.78 4.33
C GLY A 225 -8.00 30.39 5.55
N LEU A 226 -6.93 31.15 5.31
CA LEU A 226 -6.19 31.87 6.36
C LEU A 226 -7.01 32.96 7.05
N ASP A 227 -8.07 33.44 6.40
CA ASP A 227 -9.07 34.36 6.96
C ASP A 227 -10.15 33.67 7.81
N GLY A 228 -10.11 32.33 7.90
CA GLY A 228 -11.08 31.51 8.63
C GLY A 228 -12.35 31.15 7.84
N GLN A 229 -12.48 31.58 6.58
CA GLN A 229 -13.59 31.18 5.71
C GLN A 229 -13.34 29.80 5.09
N VAL A 230 -14.39 29.19 4.53
CA VAL A 230 -14.27 27.97 3.74
C VAL A 230 -14.21 28.35 2.26
N TYR A 231 -13.25 27.78 1.54
CA TYR A 231 -13.10 27.92 0.12
C TYR A 231 -13.37 26.58 -0.56
N GLU A 232 -13.95 26.65 -1.75
CA GLU A 232 -14.25 25.50 -2.60
C GLU A 232 -13.63 25.72 -3.97
N ILE A 233 -12.88 24.73 -4.45
CA ILE A 233 -12.31 24.70 -5.80
C ILE A 233 -12.90 23.50 -6.53
N ASP A 234 -13.54 23.75 -7.68
CA ASP A 234 -13.96 22.69 -8.59
C ASP A 234 -12.71 21.99 -9.16
N ALA A 235 -12.59 20.68 -8.92
CA ALA A 235 -11.35 19.95 -9.15
C ALA A 235 -11.02 19.78 -10.63
N ASP A 236 -11.99 19.95 -11.53
CA ASP A 236 -11.83 19.78 -12.97
C ASP A 236 -11.50 21.12 -13.66
N SER A 237 -12.23 22.19 -13.36
CA SER A 237 -12.03 23.53 -13.93
C SER A 237 -10.95 24.34 -13.22
N MET A 238 -10.56 23.95 -11.99
CA MET A 238 -9.63 24.66 -11.10
C MET A 238 -10.15 26.04 -10.66
N LYS A 239 -11.41 26.37 -10.94
CA LYS A 239 -12.04 27.60 -10.48
C LYS A 239 -12.52 27.42 -9.06
N GLY A 240 -12.27 28.41 -8.20
CA GLY A 240 -12.71 28.37 -6.82
C GLY A 240 -13.23 29.69 -6.32
N ASN A 241 -14.03 29.64 -5.26
CA ASN A 241 -14.60 30.79 -4.58
C ASN A 241 -14.81 30.47 -3.09
N VAL A 242 -15.18 31.49 -2.31
CA VAL A 242 -15.68 31.31 -0.95
C VAL A 242 -16.97 30.49 -1.01
N LYS A 243 -17.07 29.49 -0.13
CA LYS A 243 -18.28 28.68 0.06
C LYS A 243 -19.15 29.34 1.12
N GLU A 244 -20.18 30.05 0.69
CA GLU A 244 -21.10 30.76 1.58
C GLU A 244 -22.03 29.83 2.35
N GLY A 245 -22.43 30.25 3.55
CA GLY A 245 -23.47 29.57 4.34
C GLY A 245 -23.04 28.27 5.00
N VAL A 246 -21.74 28.00 5.13
CA VAL A 246 -21.22 26.78 5.77
C VAL A 246 -20.34 27.12 6.97
N ASN A 247 -20.50 26.38 8.06
CA ASN A 247 -19.63 26.50 9.22
C ASN A 247 -18.39 25.61 9.04
N VAL A 248 -17.23 26.13 9.44
CA VAL A 248 -15.94 25.43 9.32
C VAL A 248 -15.96 24.12 10.13
N SER A 249 -16.56 24.13 11.32
CA SER A 249 -16.69 22.94 12.17
C SER A 249 -17.41 21.81 11.45
N ASP A 250 -18.46 22.11 10.69
CA ASP A 250 -19.29 21.10 10.03
C ASP A 250 -18.56 20.36 8.90
N ILE A 251 -17.49 20.95 8.37
CA ILE A 251 -16.68 20.37 7.30
C ILE A 251 -15.42 19.69 7.84
N PHE A 252 -14.75 20.31 8.83
CA PHE A 252 -13.43 19.91 9.28
C PHE A 252 -13.41 19.22 10.67
N GLU A 253 -14.57 18.99 11.31
CA GLU A 253 -14.70 18.12 12.49
C GLU A 253 -15.30 16.76 12.12
N SER A 254 -14.46 15.80 11.74
CA SER A 254 -14.57 14.36 12.03
C SER A 254 -13.76 13.55 11.01
N ASP A 255 -12.98 12.62 11.55
CA ASP A 255 -12.16 11.58 10.94
C ASP A 255 -12.00 11.58 9.42
N ASP A 256 -10.73 11.70 9.03
CA ASP A 256 -10.13 11.59 7.70
C ASP A 256 -10.76 10.49 6.80
N LEU A 257 -11.89 10.79 6.15
CA LEU A 257 -12.66 9.87 5.29
C LEU A 257 -11.92 9.46 4.01
N ASN A 258 -10.74 10.03 3.74
CA ASN A 258 -9.98 9.78 2.51
C ASN A 258 -8.75 8.89 2.72
N ASN A 259 -8.51 8.36 3.93
CA ASN A 259 -7.55 7.27 4.09
C ASN A 259 -8.25 5.94 3.75
N ILE A 260 -8.18 5.57 2.47
CA ILE A 260 -8.48 4.23 1.96
C ILE A 260 -7.40 3.28 2.50
N GLN A 261 -7.41 3.03 3.81
CA GLN A 261 -6.57 1.98 4.41
C GLN A 261 -7.35 0.68 4.39
N SER A 262 -6.67 -0.39 4.01
CA SER A 262 -7.18 -1.75 4.19
C SER A 262 -7.51 -1.97 5.66
N ALA A 263 -8.72 -2.44 5.93
CA ALA A 263 -9.12 -2.82 7.27
C ALA A 263 -9.02 -4.34 7.43
N GLN A 264 -8.85 -4.79 8.66
CA GLN A 264 -8.81 -6.19 9.03
C GLN A 264 -10.02 -6.52 9.89
N GLY A 265 -10.79 -7.54 9.50
CA GLY A 265 -11.94 -8.00 10.28
C GLY A 265 -11.94 -9.51 10.47
N GLN A 266 -12.62 -9.97 11.52
CA GLN A 266 -12.69 -11.40 11.83
C GLN A 266 -13.99 -12.04 11.36
N ILE A 267 -14.86 -11.30 10.65
CA ILE A 267 -16.17 -11.78 10.21
C ILE A 267 -16.56 -11.25 8.83
N VAL A 268 -17.20 -12.10 8.04
CA VAL A 268 -17.83 -11.78 6.75
C VAL A 268 -19.16 -12.52 6.60
N ALA A 269 -20.11 -11.97 5.82
CA ALA A 269 -21.38 -12.66 5.57
C ALA A 269 -21.19 -13.84 4.59
N SER A 270 -22.08 -14.84 4.64
CA SER A 270 -22.05 -15.99 3.72
C SER A 270 -22.40 -15.64 2.27
N GLY A 271 -23.09 -14.50 2.06
CA GLY A 271 -23.64 -14.10 0.77
C GLY A 271 -24.91 -14.85 0.33
N LYS A 272 -25.42 -15.80 1.13
CA LYS A 272 -26.59 -16.63 0.79
C LYS A 272 -27.92 -16.13 1.40
N SER A 273 -27.88 -15.02 2.14
CA SER A 273 -29.02 -14.48 2.89
C SER A 273 -29.66 -15.51 3.84
N ASP A 274 -28.85 -16.44 4.34
CA ASP A 274 -29.22 -17.52 5.26
C ASP A 274 -28.94 -17.17 6.74
N GLY A 275 -28.52 -15.93 7.01
CA GLY A 275 -28.09 -15.49 8.34
C GLY A 275 -26.78 -16.12 8.81
N LYS A 276 -26.03 -16.79 7.92
CA LYS A 276 -24.73 -17.37 8.23
C LYS A 276 -23.57 -16.43 7.92
N TYR A 277 -22.51 -16.61 8.68
CA TYR A 277 -21.27 -15.83 8.60
C TYR A 277 -20.07 -16.77 8.59
N PHE A 278 -18.98 -16.30 7.99
CA PHE A 278 -17.66 -16.90 8.18
C PHE A 278 -16.89 -16.07 9.19
N VAL A 279 -16.35 -16.72 10.21
CA VAL A 279 -15.64 -16.07 11.32
C VAL A 279 -14.27 -16.68 11.54
N MET A 280 -13.27 -15.85 11.83
CA MET A 280 -11.93 -16.28 12.24
C MET A 280 -11.79 -16.27 13.74
N MET A 281 -11.63 -17.44 14.32
CA MET A 281 -11.58 -17.62 15.77
C MET A 281 -10.55 -18.66 16.18
N GLY A 282 -9.99 -18.52 17.38
CA GLY A 282 -9.19 -19.56 18.00
C GLY A 282 -10.03 -20.60 18.73
N ALA A 283 -9.38 -21.64 19.23
CA ALA A 283 -10.06 -22.69 20.00
C ALA A 283 -10.66 -22.15 21.31
N GLU A 284 -10.00 -21.18 21.94
CA GLU A 284 -10.46 -20.55 23.18
C GLU A 284 -11.72 -19.71 22.95
N ASP A 285 -11.76 -18.94 21.85
CA ASP A 285 -12.92 -18.15 21.45
C ASP A 285 -14.16 -19.03 21.22
N VAL A 286 -13.96 -20.18 20.54
CA VAL A 286 -15.02 -21.17 20.31
C VAL A 286 -15.51 -21.75 21.64
N GLN A 287 -14.62 -22.10 22.57
CA GLN A 287 -14.99 -22.61 23.89
C GLN A 287 -15.72 -21.57 24.75
N ALA A 288 -15.31 -20.30 24.68
CA ALA A 288 -15.98 -19.21 25.40
C ALA A 288 -17.42 -19.04 24.91
N ILE A 289 -17.62 -18.98 23.59
CA ILE A 289 -18.98 -18.91 23.00
C ILE A 289 -19.82 -20.14 23.38
N GLN A 290 -19.24 -21.34 23.35
CA GLN A 290 -19.94 -22.58 23.76
C GLN A 290 -20.42 -22.54 25.21
N ARG A 291 -19.69 -21.85 26.09
CA ARG A 291 -20.03 -21.71 27.51
C ARG A 291 -20.90 -20.48 27.80
N GLY A 292 -21.30 -19.73 26.77
CA GLY A 292 -22.00 -18.46 26.93
C GLY A 292 -21.15 -17.39 27.62
N LEU A 293 -19.82 -17.51 27.55
CA LEU A 293 -18.87 -16.56 28.13
C LEU A 293 -18.54 -15.48 27.10
N GLU A 294 -18.15 -14.31 27.61
CA GLU A 294 -17.62 -13.25 26.77
C GLU A 294 -16.28 -13.66 26.13
N LEU A 295 -16.07 -13.25 24.88
CA LEU A 295 -14.78 -13.43 24.19
C LEU A 295 -13.70 -12.60 24.88
N ALA A 296 -12.49 -13.14 25.03
CA ALA A 296 -11.37 -12.40 25.60
C ALA A 296 -11.04 -11.14 24.77
N ALA A 297 -10.50 -10.11 25.42
CA ALA A 297 -10.06 -8.88 24.74
C ALA A 297 -8.89 -9.16 23.77
N THR A 298 -8.07 -10.16 24.08
CA THR A 298 -6.97 -10.63 23.22
C THR A 298 -7.40 -11.89 22.48
N SER A 299 -7.48 -11.81 21.15
CA SER A 299 -7.81 -12.98 20.32
C SER A 299 -6.65 -13.98 20.30
N SER A 300 -6.97 -15.27 20.25
CA SER A 300 -5.98 -16.34 20.05
C SER A 300 -5.13 -16.12 18.79
N GLU A 301 -3.82 -16.38 18.88
CA GLU A 301 -2.91 -16.26 17.73
C GLU A 301 -3.24 -17.31 16.65
N ARG A 302 -3.57 -18.54 17.05
CA ARG A 302 -3.91 -19.62 16.11
C ARG A 302 -5.41 -19.57 15.79
N LYS A 303 -5.77 -19.15 14.59
CA LYS A 303 -7.17 -19.02 14.15
C LYS A 303 -7.52 -19.99 13.03
N TYR A 304 -8.81 -20.31 12.96
CA TYR A 304 -9.42 -21.08 11.87
C TYR A 304 -10.68 -20.36 11.38
N VAL A 305 -11.07 -20.64 10.14
CA VAL A 305 -12.34 -20.17 9.59
C VAL A 305 -13.45 -21.13 10.01
N TYR A 306 -14.47 -20.61 10.70
CA TYR A 306 -15.68 -21.33 11.04
C TYR A 306 -16.88 -20.73 10.31
N THR A 307 -17.90 -21.54 10.06
CA THR A 307 -19.23 -21.03 9.74
C THR A 307 -20.01 -20.89 11.03
N THR A 308 -20.81 -19.82 11.15
CA THR A 308 -21.61 -19.56 12.34
C THR A 308 -22.90 -18.85 11.99
N SER A 309 -23.91 -18.96 12.84
CA SER A 309 -25.10 -18.13 12.84
C SER A 309 -25.03 -17.21 14.05
N LEU A 310 -24.97 -15.90 13.85
CA LEU A 310 -24.86 -14.98 14.99
C LEU A 310 -26.13 -14.98 15.87
N ILE A 311 -27.25 -15.47 15.33
CA ILE A 311 -28.54 -15.56 16.01
C ILE A 311 -29.20 -16.89 15.61
N ASP A 312 -29.39 -17.81 16.57
CA ASP A 312 -30.37 -18.89 16.47
C ASP A 312 -31.15 -18.96 17.79
N LYS A 313 -32.48 -18.79 17.73
CA LYS A 313 -33.37 -18.88 18.90
C LYS A 313 -32.91 -18.09 20.15
N GLY A 314 -32.22 -16.98 19.94
CA GLY A 314 -31.74 -16.11 21.02
C GLY A 314 -30.47 -16.55 21.73
N THR A 315 -29.74 -17.51 21.18
CA THR A 315 -28.36 -17.82 21.58
C THR A 315 -27.41 -17.60 20.41
N SER A 316 -26.24 -17.03 20.69
CA SER A 316 -25.12 -17.05 19.75
C SER A 316 -24.74 -18.51 19.55
N THR A 317 -25.07 -19.07 18.40
CA THR A 317 -24.69 -20.45 18.09
C THR A 317 -23.64 -20.44 17.00
N ILE A 318 -22.47 -20.99 17.30
CA ILE A 318 -21.59 -21.48 16.24
C ILE A 318 -22.27 -22.73 15.69
N ALA A 319 -23.25 -22.50 14.81
CA ALA A 319 -23.91 -23.53 14.05
C ALA A 319 -22.83 -24.18 13.20
N ASP A 320 -22.55 -25.45 13.53
CA ASP A 320 -21.55 -26.28 12.90
C ASP A 320 -20.11 -25.89 13.29
N GLN A 321 -19.63 -26.43 14.43
CA GLN A 321 -18.24 -26.40 14.95
C GLN A 321 -17.18 -26.95 13.96
N THR A 322 -17.57 -27.17 12.72
CA THR A 322 -16.73 -27.67 11.66
C THR A 322 -15.95 -26.51 11.11
N LYS A 323 -14.63 -26.61 11.22
CA LYS A 323 -13.74 -25.73 10.47
C LYS A 323 -14.13 -25.79 9.00
N VAL A 324 -14.28 -24.62 8.40
CA VAL A 324 -14.51 -24.51 6.96
C VAL A 324 -13.27 -25.01 6.22
N VAL A 325 -12.09 -24.73 6.76
CA VAL A 325 -10.81 -25.21 6.25
C VAL A 325 -9.92 -25.61 7.42
N ASP A 326 -9.19 -26.72 7.30
CA ASP A 326 -8.30 -27.22 8.36
C ASP A 326 -7.01 -26.40 8.52
N GLN A 327 -6.71 -25.52 7.55
CA GLN A 327 -5.56 -24.63 7.58
C GLN A 327 -5.63 -23.69 8.80
N VAL A 328 -4.50 -23.56 9.48
CA VAL A 328 -4.30 -22.59 10.55
C VAL A 328 -3.84 -21.27 9.95
N PHE A 329 -4.41 -20.17 10.44
CA PHE A 329 -4.01 -18.81 10.11
C PHE A 329 -3.50 -18.13 11.39
N LEU A 330 -2.19 -17.84 11.45
CA LEU A 330 -1.61 -17.14 12.60
C LEU A 330 -2.01 -15.66 12.54
N ASN A 331 -2.61 -15.14 13.60
CA ASN A 331 -3.20 -13.80 13.65
C ASN A 331 -4.13 -13.49 12.47
N GLY A 332 -4.80 -14.52 11.94
CA GLY A 332 -5.59 -14.42 10.72
C GLY A 332 -6.74 -13.42 10.80
N THR A 333 -6.94 -12.66 9.71
CA THR A 333 -8.09 -11.77 9.49
C THR A 333 -8.52 -11.78 8.03
N PHE A 334 -9.79 -11.49 7.77
CA PHE A 334 -10.27 -11.21 6.42
C PHE A 334 -9.78 -9.81 6.02
N LEU A 335 -9.25 -9.72 4.81
CA LEU A 335 -8.86 -8.45 4.23
C LEU A 335 -10.10 -7.69 3.77
N LEU A 336 -10.28 -6.46 4.25
CA LEU A 336 -11.45 -5.63 3.98
C LEU A 336 -11.08 -4.36 3.20
N THR A 337 -12.05 -3.91 2.39
CA THR A 337 -12.02 -2.67 1.59
C THR A 337 -13.15 -1.74 2.04
N PRO A 338 -13.15 -0.45 1.61
CA PRO A 338 -14.24 0.46 1.92
C PRO A 338 -15.62 -0.11 1.64
N ALA A 339 -16.59 0.33 2.44
CA ALA A 339 -17.94 -0.21 2.46
C ALA A 339 -18.67 -0.14 1.11
N ASN A 340 -19.09 -1.30 0.61
CA ASN A 340 -20.08 -1.45 -0.45
C ASN A 340 -21.30 -2.18 0.10
N ILE A 341 -22.35 -1.42 0.42
CA ILE A 341 -23.61 -1.95 0.98
C ILE A 341 -24.35 -2.90 0.02
N ASN A 342 -24.05 -2.84 -1.28
CA ASN A 342 -24.66 -3.71 -2.28
C ASN A 342 -23.94 -5.06 -2.40
N ASP A 343 -22.76 -5.19 -1.79
CA ASP A 343 -22.04 -6.45 -1.80
C ASP A 343 -22.69 -7.45 -0.83
N LYS A 344 -23.00 -8.65 -1.34
CA LYS A 344 -23.69 -9.70 -0.57
C LYS A 344 -22.87 -10.24 0.60
N TYR A 345 -21.55 -10.09 0.57
CA TYR A 345 -20.64 -10.52 1.63
C TYR A 345 -20.36 -9.43 2.66
N THR A 346 -20.78 -8.19 2.39
CA THR A 346 -20.75 -7.12 3.38
C THR A 346 -21.61 -7.50 4.57
N TYR A 347 -21.06 -7.26 5.76
CA TYR A 347 -21.76 -7.41 7.01
C TYR A 347 -23.08 -6.62 7.01
N LYS A 348 -24.14 -7.19 7.56
CA LYS A 348 -25.46 -6.56 7.62
C LYS A 348 -25.93 -6.32 9.05
N LEU A 349 -26.71 -5.26 9.25
CA LEU A 349 -27.34 -4.94 10.55
C LEU A 349 -28.39 -6.00 10.94
N ILE A 350 -28.66 -6.14 12.24
CA ILE A 350 -29.64 -7.13 12.75
C ILE A 350 -31.02 -7.00 12.07
N GLU A 351 -31.45 -5.78 11.79
CA GLU A 351 -32.75 -5.47 11.14
C GLU A 351 -32.87 -6.07 9.73
N SER A 352 -31.74 -6.36 9.09
CA SER A 352 -31.71 -6.97 7.76
C SER A 352 -31.73 -8.51 7.78
N ILE A 353 -31.54 -9.11 8.96
CA ILE A 353 -31.48 -10.57 9.16
C ILE A 353 -32.60 -11.09 10.08
N ALA A 354 -33.19 -10.22 10.89
CA ALA A 354 -34.32 -10.53 11.77
C ALA A 354 -35.38 -9.43 11.67
N THR A 355 -36.62 -9.81 11.39
CA THR A 355 -37.74 -8.86 11.35
C THR A 355 -38.15 -8.49 12.78
N PRO A 356 -38.26 -7.19 13.10
CA PRO A 356 -38.77 -6.78 14.41
C PRO A 356 -40.22 -7.28 14.60
N PRO A 357 -40.60 -7.71 15.81
CA PRO A 357 -41.96 -8.17 16.07
C PRO A 357 -42.96 -7.05 15.78
N LYS A 358 -44.08 -7.40 15.14
CA LYS A 358 -45.14 -6.45 14.80
C LYS A 358 -46.05 -6.23 16.01
N MET A 359 -46.27 -4.98 16.40
CA MET A 359 -47.22 -4.64 17.46
C MET A 359 -48.64 -5.08 17.07
N PRO A 360 -49.36 -5.82 17.92
CA PRO A 360 -50.74 -6.23 17.64
C PRO A 360 -51.66 -5.01 17.65
N SER A 361 -52.59 -4.93 16.68
CA SER A 361 -53.64 -3.91 16.67
C SER A 361 -54.90 -4.48 17.32
N TYR A 362 -55.58 -3.70 18.16
CA TYR A 362 -56.83 -4.13 18.80
C TYR A 362 -57.91 -4.55 17.79
N SER A 363 -57.90 -3.93 16.59
CA SER A 363 -58.80 -4.27 15.47
C SER A 363 -58.68 -5.70 14.96
N ASP A 364 -57.58 -6.39 15.28
CA ASP A 364 -57.26 -7.71 14.73
C ASP A 364 -57.81 -8.85 15.60
N TYR A 365 -58.48 -8.53 16.73
CA TYR A 365 -58.91 -9.49 17.73
C TYR A 365 -60.42 -9.39 18.03
N SER A 366 -61.05 -10.53 18.26
CA SER A 366 -62.48 -10.65 18.52
C SER A 366 -62.91 -10.19 19.92
N ASP A 367 -61.97 -10.16 20.87
CA ASP A 367 -62.21 -9.82 22.27
C ASP A 367 -60.94 -9.30 22.95
N THR A 368 -61.14 -8.66 24.10
CA THR A 368 -60.07 -8.01 24.87
C THR A 368 -59.04 -9.00 25.40
N GLN A 369 -59.42 -10.23 25.75
CA GLN A 369 -58.46 -11.20 26.31
C GLN A 369 -57.49 -11.69 25.23
N ALA A 370 -58.00 -12.01 24.04
CA ALA A 370 -57.15 -12.39 22.91
C ALA A 370 -56.14 -11.28 22.52
N TYR A 371 -56.54 -10.01 22.62
CA TYR A 371 -55.63 -8.88 22.43
C TYR A 371 -54.57 -8.78 23.53
N LEU A 372 -54.94 -8.95 24.80
CA LEU A 372 -54.00 -8.90 25.92
C LEU A 372 -52.97 -10.04 25.86
N ASP A 373 -53.39 -11.25 25.52
CA ASP A 373 -52.50 -12.41 25.34
C ASP A 373 -51.52 -12.16 24.19
N ALA A 374 -52.00 -11.58 23.08
CA ALA A 374 -51.14 -11.20 21.96
C ALA A 374 -50.17 -10.06 22.31
N LEU A 375 -50.57 -9.12 23.17
CA LEU A 375 -49.72 -8.05 23.66
C LEU A 375 -48.60 -8.59 24.57
N GLU A 376 -48.91 -9.54 25.45
CA GLU A 376 -47.91 -10.23 26.28
C GLU A 376 -46.90 -11.02 25.42
N ALA A 377 -47.41 -11.77 24.42
CA ALA A 377 -46.56 -12.46 23.46
C ALA A 377 -45.66 -11.49 22.67
N TYR A 378 -46.20 -10.33 22.25
CA TYR A 378 -45.43 -9.28 21.61
C TYR A 378 -44.34 -8.71 22.52
N GLN A 379 -44.65 -8.40 23.79
CA GLN A 379 -43.66 -7.87 24.74
C GLN A 379 -42.51 -8.85 24.97
N LYS A 380 -42.83 -10.15 25.09
CA LYS A 380 -41.82 -11.20 25.21
C LYS A 380 -40.98 -11.31 23.93
N ALA A 381 -41.61 -11.26 22.76
CA ALA A 381 -40.89 -11.27 21.48
C ALA A 381 -40.01 -10.03 21.28
N LEU A 382 -40.46 -8.86 21.73
CA LEU A 382 -39.71 -7.60 21.66
C LEU A 382 -38.50 -7.62 22.59
N SER A 383 -38.66 -8.07 23.84
CA SER A 383 -37.55 -8.25 24.78
C SER A 383 -36.49 -9.18 24.19
N ASN A 384 -36.91 -10.34 23.66
CA ASN A 384 -35.99 -11.28 23.02
C ASN A 384 -35.29 -10.64 21.80
N TYR A 385 -36.00 -9.86 20.98
CA TYR A 385 -35.40 -9.15 19.84
C TYR A 385 -34.36 -8.11 20.29
N GLN A 386 -34.63 -7.36 21.36
CA GLN A 386 -33.71 -6.37 21.93
C GLN A 386 -32.47 -7.03 22.55
N ASP A 387 -32.65 -8.10 23.33
CA ASP A 387 -31.55 -8.88 23.93
C ASP A 387 -30.65 -9.48 22.84
N ASN A 388 -31.26 -9.96 21.75
CA ASN A 388 -30.53 -10.42 20.57
C ASN A 388 -29.77 -9.29 19.89
N GLY A 389 -30.36 -8.10 19.77
CA GLY A 389 -29.70 -6.91 19.24
C GLY A 389 -28.45 -6.52 20.01
N SER A 390 -28.55 -6.51 21.34
CA SER A 390 -27.41 -6.23 22.24
C SER A 390 -26.31 -7.28 22.09
N THR A 391 -26.67 -8.56 22.15
CA THR A 391 -25.73 -9.69 21.99
C THR A 391 -25.03 -9.66 20.63
N TYR A 392 -25.79 -9.42 19.57
CA TYR A 392 -25.29 -9.29 18.21
C TYR A 392 -24.32 -8.12 18.08
N SER A 393 -24.70 -6.93 18.55
CA SER A 393 -23.85 -5.74 18.51
C SER A 393 -22.54 -5.95 19.28
N ASN A 394 -22.60 -6.57 20.46
CA ASN A 394 -21.42 -6.87 21.28
C ASN A 394 -20.48 -7.85 20.59
N LEU A 395 -21.01 -8.93 19.99
CA LEU A 395 -20.22 -9.93 19.27
C LEU A 395 -19.54 -9.33 18.02
N ILE A 396 -20.27 -8.52 17.26
CA ILE A 396 -19.74 -7.80 16.09
C ILE A 396 -18.66 -6.79 16.49
N GLY A 397 -18.89 -6.10 17.61
CA GLY A 397 -17.90 -5.23 18.23
C GLY A 397 -16.60 -5.97 18.51
N ARG A 398 -16.67 -7.17 19.08
CA ARG A 398 -15.48 -7.96 19.42
C ARG A 398 -14.78 -8.58 18.20
N LEU A 399 -15.51 -8.93 17.15
CA LEU A 399 -14.96 -9.47 15.90
C LEU A 399 -14.40 -8.40 14.95
N ASN A 400 -14.28 -7.16 15.44
CA ASN A 400 -13.74 -6.01 14.72
C ASN A 400 -14.46 -5.73 13.38
N ALA A 401 -15.78 -5.92 13.31
CA ALA A 401 -16.58 -5.58 12.13
C ALA A 401 -17.02 -4.10 12.10
N TRP A 402 -16.15 -3.20 12.58
CA TRP A 402 -16.49 -1.78 12.72
C TRP A 402 -16.28 -1.08 11.38
N LYS A 403 -17.28 -0.28 11.00
CA LYS A 403 -17.51 0.28 9.65
C LYS A 403 -17.89 -0.84 8.66
N MET A 404 -18.95 -0.61 7.88
CA MET A 404 -19.61 -1.52 6.92
C MET A 404 -18.71 -2.03 5.78
N SER A 405 -17.49 -2.46 6.08
CA SER A 405 -16.42 -2.74 5.14
C SER A 405 -16.71 -4.02 4.36
N THR A 406 -16.31 -4.05 3.10
CA THR A 406 -16.55 -5.17 2.18
C THR A 406 -15.33 -6.05 2.11
N PRO A 407 -15.44 -7.38 2.31
CA PRO A 407 -14.30 -8.25 2.20
C PRO A 407 -13.77 -8.32 0.77
N VAL A 408 -12.46 -8.43 0.60
CA VAL A 408 -11.85 -8.74 -0.70
C VAL A 408 -12.24 -10.17 -1.09
N HIS A 409 -12.98 -10.32 -2.18
CA HIS A 409 -13.44 -11.62 -2.67
C HIS A 409 -13.23 -11.82 -4.18
N ILE A 410 -13.20 -13.10 -4.59
CA ILE A 410 -12.86 -13.51 -5.96
C ILE A 410 -14.12 -13.89 -6.73
N GLY A 411 -14.57 -12.97 -7.60
CA GLY A 411 -15.78 -13.15 -8.40
C GLY A 411 -17.03 -13.32 -7.52
N ASN A 412 -18.03 -14.04 -8.02
CA ASN A 412 -19.29 -14.26 -7.30
C ASN A 412 -19.25 -15.42 -6.30
N ASN A 413 -18.11 -16.09 -6.15
CA ASN A 413 -17.93 -17.24 -5.26
C ASN A 413 -17.58 -16.78 -3.85
N ALA A 414 -17.84 -17.63 -2.84
CA ALA A 414 -17.44 -17.36 -1.46
C ALA A 414 -15.94 -17.65 -1.29
N THR A 415 -15.11 -16.92 -2.03
CA THR A 415 -13.64 -17.02 -1.97
C THR A 415 -13.09 -15.71 -1.48
N PHE A 416 -12.51 -15.71 -0.28
CA PHE A 416 -12.06 -14.50 0.42
C PHE A 416 -10.54 -14.46 0.54
N ILE A 417 -9.98 -13.25 0.61
CA ILE A 417 -8.57 -13.06 0.91
C ILE A 417 -8.39 -12.95 2.43
N VAL A 418 -7.50 -13.81 2.95
CA VAL A 418 -7.12 -13.87 4.35
C VAL A 418 -5.69 -13.37 4.49
N GLU A 419 -5.52 -12.35 5.33
CA GLU A 419 -4.22 -11.88 5.80
C GLU A 419 -3.84 -12.64 7.07
N HIS A 420 -2.62 -13.17 7.13
CA HIS A 420 -2.13 -13.87 8.31
C HIS A 420 -0.60 -13.86 8.36
N ASN A 421 -0.02 -14.23 9.50
CA ASN A 421 1.43 -14.25 9.67
C ASN A 421 2.03 -15.61 9.30
N GLU A 422 3.30 -15.60 8.91
CA GLU A 422 4.12 -16.81 8.72
C GLU A 422 4.52 -17.45 10.05
N THR A 423 4.72 -16.64 11.08
CA THR A 423 5.15 -17.00 12.45
C THR A 423 4.51 -16.06 13.48
N THR A 424 4.70 -16.34 14.77
CA THR A 424 4.23 -15.49 15.89
C THR A 424 5.24 -14.39 16.28
N GLU A 425 6.38 -14.29 15.56
CA GLU A 425 7.40 -13.27 15.82
C GLU A 425 6.93 -11.87 15.39
N SER A 426 7.41 -10.83 16.07
CA SER A 426 7.00 -9.44 15.83
C SER A 426 7.35 -8.90 14.44
N ALA A 427 8.37 -9.46 13.78
CA ALA A 427 8.78 -9.12 12.42
C ALA A 427 8.43 -10.22 11.40
N SER A 428 7.40 -11.03 11.69
CA SER A 428 6.96 -12.10 10.80
C SER A 428 6.48 -11.56 9.46
N ASN A 429 6.76 -12.28 8.37
CA ASN A 429 6.20 -11.91 7.07
C ASN A 429 4.68 -12.11 7.06
N ILE A 430 3.99 -11.18 6.41
CA ILE A 430 2.58 -11.30 6.11
C ILE A 430 2.40 -12.25 4.92
N LEU A 431 1.45 -13.16 5.08
CA LEU A 431 0.96 -14.10 4.08
C LEU A 431 -0.44 -13.66 3.64
N LEU A 432 -0.72 -13.82 2.34
CA LEU A 432 -2.05 -13.67 1.78
C LEU A 432 -2.51 -15.00 1.22
N SER A 433 -3.69 -15.44 1.66
CA SER A 433 -4.29 -16.71 1.26
C SER A 433 -5.66 -16.50 0.65
N ALA A 434 -5.94 -17.11 -0.51
CA ALA A 434 -7.30 -17.19 -1.04
C ALA A 434 -8.01 -18.42 -0.48
N VAL A 435 -9.08 -18.20 0.28
CA VAL A 435 -9.84 -19.25 0.95
C VAL A 435 -11.20 -19.41 0.28
N ASP A 436 -11.41 -20.53 -0.41
CA ASP A 436 -12.70 -20.91 -1.00
C ASP A 436 -13.52 -21.65 0.07
N THR A 437 -14.49 -20.94 0.65
CA THR A 437 -15.27 -21.45 1.78
C THR A 437 -16.36 -22.44 1.33
N ASP A 438 -16.81 -22.37 0.08
CA ASP A 438 -17.71 -23.35 -0.50
C ASP A 438 -16.98 -24.67 -0.79
N LYS A 439 -15.75 -24.60 -1.35
CA LYS A 439 -14.92 -25.79 -1.59
C LYS A 439 -14.09 -26.23 -0.39
N LYS A 440 -14.18 -25.52 0.74
CA LYS A 440 -13.50 -25.85 2.00
C LYS A 440 -11.97 -26.00 1.86
N LYS A 441 -11.34 -25.12 1.09
CA LYS A 441 -9.88 -25.20 0.83
C LYS A 441 -9.22 -23.86 0.62
N VAL A 442 -7.92 -23.81 0.90
CA VAL A 442 -7.05 -22.73 0.43
C VAL A 442 -6.70 -23.00 -1.03
N LEU A 443 -6.86 -21.99 -1.90
CA LEU A 443 -6.56 -22.09 -3.33
C LEU A 443 -5.10 -21.79 -3.64
N TRP A 444 -4.54 -20.80 -2.95
CA TRP A 444 -3.15 -20.37 -3.06
C TRP A 444 -2.78 -19.58 -1.81
N THR A 445 -1.50 -19.59 -1.46
CA THR A 445 -0.91 -18.72 -0.45
C THR A 445 0.35 -18.07 -1.00
N ILE A 446 0.49 -16.76 -0.81
CA ILE A 446 1.75 -16.05 -1.09
C ILE A 446 2.36 -15.51 0.19
N ASN A 447 3.69 -15.43 0.19
CA ASN A 447 4.45 -14.70 1.21
C ASN A 447 4.84 -13.34 0.63
N THR A 448 4.33 -12.27 1.24
CA THR A 448 4.58 -10.88 0.80
C THR A 448 6.05 -10.45 1.00
N LYS A 449 6.81 -11.21 1.79
CA LYS A 449 8.18 -10.92 2.22
C LYS A 449 8.30 -9.59 2.98
N ALA A 450 7.21 -9.17 3.62
CA ALA A 450 7.13 -7.94 4.37
C ALA A 450 6.32 -8.15 5.66
N PRO A 451 6.73 -7.57 6.80
CA PRO A 451 6.01 -7.64 8.06
C PRO A 451 4.83 -6.68 8.19
N SER A 452 4.60 -5.82 7.19
CA SER A 452 3.51 -4.84 7.22
C SER A 452 2.92 -4.58 5.84
N MET A 453 1.61 -4.34 5.81
CA MET A 453 0.86 -3.87 4.65
C MET A 453 0.15 -2.57 5.02
N HIS A 454 0.08 -1.62 4.08
CA HIS A 454 -0.44 -0.28 4.33
C HIS A 454 -1.69 0.04 3.51
N PHE A 455 -1.79 -0.55 2.33
CA PHE A 455 -2.81 -0.18 1.36
C PHE A 455 -3.15 -1.36 0.47
N THR A 456 -4.43 -1.52 0.14
CA THR A 456 -4.91 -2.53 -0.81
C THR A 456 -5.94 -1.97 -1.77
N HIS A 457 -5.84 -2.30 -3.05
CA HIS A 457 -6.82 -1.98 -4.08
C HIS A 457 -7.13 -3.21 -4.92
N GLN A 458 -8.42 -3.49 -5.13
CA GLN A 458 -8.86 -4.56 -6.00
C GLN A 458 -9.24 -3.99 -7.37
N ASP A 459 -8.62 -4.50 -8.43
CA ASP A 459 -8.90 -4.11 -9.81
C ASP A 459 -8.98 -5.33 -10.72
N SER A 460 -10.12 -5.51 -11.38
CA SER A 460 -10.32 -6.40 -12.55
C SER A 460 -9.66 -7.79 -12.46
N GLY A 461 -9.67 -8.40 -11.28
CA GLY A 461 -9.11 -9.73 -11.02
C GLY A 461 -7.73 -9.77 -10.38
N ASN A 462 -7.17 -8.61 -10.00
CA ASN A 462 -5.94 -8.50 -9.23
C ASN A 462 -6.17 -7.71 -7.93
N LEU A 463 -5.28 -7.94 -6.97
CA LEU A 463 -5.16 -7.20 -5.72
C LEU A 463 -3.79 -6.51 -5.71
N VAL A 464 -3.80 -5.19 -5.67
CA VAL A 464 -2.59 -4.37 -5.54
C VAL A 464 -2.38 -4.05 -4.07
N VAL A 465 -1.22 -4.41 -3.53
CA VAL A 465 -0.88 -4.28 -2.12
C VAL A 465 0.41 -3.48 -1.96
N SER A 466 0.42 -2.48 -1.08
CA SER A 466 1.64 -1.80 -0.65
C SER A 466 2.14 -2.42 0.65
N THR A 467 3.42 -2.81 0.66
CA THR A 467 4.05 -3.53 1.79
C THR A 467 5.30 -2.79 2.24
N SER A 468 5.67 -2.84 3.53
CA SER A 468 6.95 -2.30 4.01
C SER A 468 7.74 -3.26 4.90
N GLY A 469 9.07 -3.22 4.74
CA GLY A 469 10.05 -3.96 5.55
C GLY A 469 10.60 -3.20 6.77
N SER A 470 11.45 -3.86 7.55
CA SER A 470 12.17 -3.28 8.70
C SER A 470 13.17 -2.17 8.34
N SER A 471 13.42 -1.92 7.05
CA SER A 471 14.32 -0.90 6.51
C SER A 471 13.61 0.14 5.64
N GLU A 472 12.30 0.35 5.83
CA GLU A 472 11.46 1.27 5.02
C GLU A 472 11.34 0.90 3.53
N GLU A 473 11.95 -0.21 3.08
CA GLU A 473 11.78 -0.74 1.73
C GLU A 473 10.29 -1.02 1.47
N LYS A 474 9.67 -0.14 0.67
CA LYS A 474 8.30 -0.30 0.24
C LYS A 474 8.22 -0.96 -1.13
N ASN A 475 7.51 -2.09 -1.17
CA ASN A 475 7.17 -2.78 -2.40
C ASN A 475 5.69 -2.58 -2.70
N ILE A 476 5.36 -2.62 -3.99
CA ILE A 476 3.99 -2.84 -4.44
C ILE A 476 3.91 -4.23 -5.04
N LEU A 477 2.90 -4.98 -4.64
CA LEU A 477 2.62 -6.32 -5.13
C LEU A 477 1.32 -6.26 -5.93
N ASN A 478 1.34 -6.69 -7.18
CA ASN A 478 0.15 -6.98 -7.97
C ASN A 478 -0.12 -8.48 -7.95
N VAL A 479 -1.08 -8.91 -7.14
CA VAL A 479 -1.43 -10.30 -6.87
C VAL A 479 -2.62 -10.70 -7.74
N SER A 480 -2.46 -11.74 -8.58
CA SER A 480 -3.59 -12.29 -9.31
C SER A 480 -4.55 -12.98 -8.36
N LEU A 481 -5.79 -12.51 -8.26
CA LEU A 481 -6.80 -13.14 -7.39
C LEU A 481 -7.11 -14.59 -7.84
N LYS A 482 -7.00 -14.87 -9.14
CA LYS A 482 -7.29 -16.22 -9.65
C LYS A 482 -6.21 -17.24 -9.31
N THR A 483 -4.94 -16.85 -9.34
CA THR A 483 -3.82 -17.81 -9.29
C THR A 483 -2.86 -17.59 -8.13
N GLY A 484 -2.88 -16.43 -7.48
CA GLY A 484 -1.88 -16.03 -6.49
C GLY A 484 -0.56 -15.57 -7.12
N LYS A 485 -0.38 -15.70 -8.44
CA LYS A 485 0.84 -15.21 -9.11
C LYS A 485 0.99 -13.71 -8.88
N THR A 486 2.16 -13.32 -8.41
CA THR A 486 2.40 -11.96 -7.95
C THR A 486 3.57 -11.35 -8.69
N THR A 487 3.36 -10.14 -9.22
CA THR A 487 4.45 -9.29 -9.71
C THR A 487 4.66 -8.16 -8.71
N GLY A 488 5.88 -8.05 -8.19
CA GLY A 488 6.27 -7.01 -7.27
C GLY A 488 7.07 -5.91 -7.96
N TYR A 489 7.02 -4.71 -7.43
CA TYR A 489 7.88 -3.58 -7.78
C TYR A 489 8.50 -2.98 -6.52
N ASN A 490 9.82 -2.85 -6.51
CA ASN A 490 10.56 -2.23 -5.42
C ASN A 490 10.97 -0.81 -5.81
N PHE A 491 10.58 0.18 -5.02
CA PHE A 491 10.85 1.59 -5.33
C PHE A 491 12.30 1.99 -5.14
N GLN A 492 12.97 1.47 -4.10
CA GLN A 492 14.37 1.77 -3.82
C GLN A 492 15.28 1.35 -4.97
N TYR A 493 15.00 0.19 -5.53
CA TYR A 493 15.83 -0.41 -6.58
C TYR A 493 15.23 -0.25 -7.98
N ASN A 494 14.07 0.40 -8.11
CA ASN A 494 13.38 0.65 -9.37
C ASN A 494 13.26 -0.61 -10.25
N ARG A 495 12.90 -1.74 -9.63
CA ARG A 495 12.91 -3.06 -10.29
C ARG A 495 11.64 -3.86 -10.02
N THR A 496 11.30 -4.71 -10.98
CA THR A 496 10.28 -5.73 -10.80
C THR A 496 10.85 -7.04 -10.29
N PHE A 497 10.01 -7.83 -9.65
CA PHE A 497 10.28 -9.19 -9.25
C PHE A 497 8.98 -10.00 -9.30
N SER A 498 9.07 -11.31 -9.16
CA SER A 498 7.90 -12.18 -9.11
C SER A 498 7.93 -13.04 -7.85
N ILE A 499 6.75 -13.32 -7.32
CA ILE A 499 6.54 -14.28 -6.23
C ILE A 499 5.58 -15.33 -6.79
N GLU A 500 6.03 -16.59 -6.77
CA GLU A 500 5.16 -17.72 -7.10
C GLU A 500 4.35 -18.12 -5.86
N PRO A 501 3.08 -18.48 -6.04
CA PRO A 501 2.23 -18.99 -4.97
C PRO A 501 2.65 -20.41 -4.59
N ASN A 502 2.44 -20.74 -3.31
CA ASN A 502 2.53 -22.12 -2.80
C ASN A 502 1.22 -22.87 -2.99
#